data_AF-A0A8J8DQL1-F1
#
_entry.id   AF-A0A8J8DQL1-F1
#
_cell.length_a   1.000
_cell.length_b   1.000
_cell.length_c   1.000
_cell.angle_alpha   90.00
_cell.angle_beta   90.00
_cell.angle_gamma   90.00
#
_symmetry.space_group_name_H-M   'P 1'
#
loop_
_entity.id
_entity.type
_entity.pdbx_description
1 polymer ?
#
loop_
_entity_poly.entity_id
_entity_poly.type
_entity_poly.pdbx_seq_one_letter_code
_entity_poly.pdbx_strand_id
1 'polypeptide(L)'
;MEHVIALHQVYGELIFRGLKYHEIRKKPIFKEGDTIFLYIARGNLNILRRTLKKLGLNEDQALTKRGSIVGGFEVGDVIKADFETLWELTKDSSGLAFVHGEEEGKKWLKDYIKEYGYAFTVEKPFLFQEPLTREKMKELYDVHVEGIIHLSTKSRQAWVKALFEDLMTREIRFI
;
A
#
# COMPACT_ATOMS: atom_id res chain seq x y z
N MET A 1 -15.17 -1.30 5.02
CA MET A 1 -14.70 -2.70 5.22
C MET A 1 -13.19 -2.68 5.34
N GLU A 2 -12.60 -3.61 6.10
CA GLU A 2 -11.17 -3.58 6.44
C GLU A 2 -10.39 -4.63 5.65
N HIS A 3 -9.23 -4.23 5.17
CA HIS A 3 -8.33 -5.04 4.36
C HIS A 3 -6.88 -4.91 4.82
N VAL A 4 -6.10 -5.98 4.64
CA VAL A 4 -4.63 -5.90 4.66
C VAL A 4 -4.12 -6.25 3.27
N ILE A 5 -3.26 -5.42 2.68
CA ILE A 5 -2.66 -5.71 1.37
C ILE A 5 -1.13 -5.65 1.44
N ALA A 6 -0.47 -6.45 0.59
CA ALA A 6 0.92 -6.21 0.29
C ALA A 6 1.10 -4.96 -0.58
N LEU A 7 2.07 -4.14 -0.21
CA LEU A 7 2.59 -3.08 -1.06
C LEU A 7 4.11 -3.10 -1.04
N HIS A 8 4.75 -2.82 -2.18
CA HIS A 8 6.20 -2.62 -2.20
C HIS A 8 6.56 -1.41 -1.35
N GLN A 9 7.60 -1.55 -0.53
CA GLN A 9 8.06 -0.52 0.41
C GLN A 9 8.17 0.88 -0.20
N VAL A 10 8.69 1.00 -1.42
CA VAL A 10 8.81 2.29 -2.11
C VAL A 10 7.47 3.01 -2.26
N TYR A 11 6.37 2.32 -2.54
CA TYR A 11 5.06 2.95 -2.69
C TYR A 11 4.42 3.24 -1.33
N GLY A 12 4.71 2.44 -0.31
CA GLY A 12 4.37 2.77 1.08
C GLY A 12 5.02 4.09 1.51
N GLU A 13 6.32 4.25 1.26
CA GLU A 13 7.03 5.52 1.51
C GLU A 13 6.37 6.70 0.79
N LEU A 14 5.99 6.55 -0.48
CA LEU A 14 5.36 7.65 -1.22
C LEU A 14 3.97 8.00 -0.67
N ILE A 15 3.17 7.03 -0.24
CA ILE A 15 1.87 7.28 0.40
C ILE A 15 2.08 8.10 1.68
N PHE A 16 2.93 7.61 2.58
CA PHE A 16 3.15 8.23 3.88
C PHE A 16 3.97 9.53 3.82
N ARG A 17 4.42 9.96 2.63
CA ARG A 17 5.08 11.25 2.41
C ARG A 17 4.24 12.21 1.59
N GLY A 18 2.98 11.87 1.27
CA GLY A 18 2.13 12.72 0.45
C GLY A 18 2.65 12.85 -0.99
N LEU A 19 3.20 11.78 -1.56
CA LEU A 19 3.69 11.75 -2.94
C LEU A 19 2.95 10.70 -3.79
N LYS A 20 2.07 9.93 -3.17
CA LYS A 20 1.19 8.97 -3.85
C LYS A 20 -0.20 9.06 -3.23
N TYR A 21 -1.15 9.48 -4.05
CA TYR A 21 -2.56 9.69 -3.68
C TYR A 21 -3.52 8.84 -4.48
N HIS A 22 -3.05 8.14 -5.52
CA HIS A 22 -3.86 7.21 -6.29
C HIS A 22 -3.25 5.81 -6.21
N GLU A 23 -4.08 4.81 -5.97
CA GLU A 23 -3.70 3.39 -6.04
C GLU A 23 -4.49 2.70 -7.14
N ILE A 24 -3.81 1.84 -7.91
CA ILE A 24 -4.36 1.23 -9.13
C ILE A 24 -4.47 -0.27 -8.94
N ARG A 25 -5.61 -0.84 -9.33
CA ARG A 25 -5.92 -2.28 -9.27
C ARG A 25 -6.52 -2.78 -10.57
N LYS A 26 -6.24 -4.05 -10.88
CA LYS A 26 -6.83 -4.74 -12.05
C LYS A 26 -8.31 -5.11 -11.87
N LYS A 27 -8.79 -5.13 -10.62
CA LYS A 27 -10.14 -5.60 -10.25
C LYS A 27 -10.75 -4.65 -9.19
N PRO A 28 -12.08 -4.51 -9.13
CA PRO A 28 -12.76 -3.66 -8.17
C PRO A 28 -12.87 -4.37 -6.82
N ILE A 29 -11.73 -4.49 -6.14
CA ILE A 29 -11.64 -5.23 -4.87
C ILE A 29 -12.11 -4.37 -3.69
N PHE A 30 -11.87 -3.07 -3.77
CA PHE A 30 -12.13 -2.09 -2.72
C PHE A 30 -13.23 -1.13 -3.12
N LYS A 31 -13.93 -0.60 -2.13
CA LYS A 31 -14.98 0.40 -2.26
C LYS A 31 -14.61 1.64 -1.46
N GLU A 32 -15.21 2.75 -1.85
CA GLU A 32 -15.18 3.98 -1.08
C GLU A 32 -15.58 3.72 0.39
N GLY A 33 -14.84 4.30 1.32
CA GLY A 33 -14.97 4.10 2.76
C GLY A 33 -14.31 2.82 3.31
N ASP A 34 -13.67 2.00 2.48
CA ASP A 34 -12.88 0.87 2.96
C ASP A 34 -11.58 1.34 3.64
N THR A 35 -11.18 0.67 4.72
CA THR A 35 -9.88 0.89 5.37
C THR A 35 -8.88 -0.15 4.91
N ILE A 36 -7.72 0.30 4.43
CA ILE A 36 -6.66 -0.56 3.94
C ILE A 36 -5.43 -0.40 4.83
N PHE A 37 -5.08 -1.47 5.53
CA PHE A 37 -3.80 -1.62 6.23
C PHE A 37 -2.71 -2.12 5.28
N LEU A 38 -1.52 -1.55 5.38
CA LEU A 38 -0.39 -1.80 4.50
C LEU A 38 0.62 -2.72 5.14
N TYR A 39 0.65 -3.97 4.65
CA TYR A 39 1.74 -4.89 4.88
C TYR A 39 2.88 -4.59 3.88
N ILE A 40 4.05 -4.24 4.41
CA ILE A 40 5.20 -3.84 3.60
C ILE A 40 5.94 -5.08 3.10
N ALA A 41 5.67 -5.42 1.84
CA ALA A 41 6.28 -6.53 1.15
C ALA A 41 7.72 -6.23 0.71
N ARG A 42 8.48 -7.30 0.43
CA ARG A 42 9.80 -7.16 -0.18
C ARG A 42 9.63 -6.57 -1.58
N GLY A 43 10.11 -5.34 -1.78
CA GLY A 43 10.23 -4.73 -3.10
C GLY A 43 11.64 -4.89 -3.69
N ASN A 44 11.93 -4.12 -4.73
CA ASN A 44 13.28 -3.97 -5.27
C ASN A 44 14.06 -2.94 -4.44
N LEU A 45 15.08 -3.39 -3.71
CA LEU A 45 15.90 -2.54 -2.83
C LEU A 45 16.62 -1.42 -3.59
N ASN A 46 17.05 -1.66 -4.83
CA ASN A 46 17.71 -0.64 -5.64
C ASN A 46 16.72 0.49 -6.01
N ILE A 47 15.47 0.13 -6.29
CA ILE A 47 14.41 1.10 -6.56
C ILE A 47 14.13 1.93 -5.30
N LEU A 48 13.99 1.29 -4.13
CA LEU A 48 13.79 1.99 -2.86
C LEU A 48 14.93 2.99 -2.60
N ARG A 49 16.19 2.54 -2.66
CA ARG A 49 17.39 3.37 -2.45
C ARG A 49 17.43 4.58 -3.39
N ARG A 50 17.21 4.34 -4.68
CA ARG A 50 17.19 5.41 -5.69
C ARG A 50 16.09 6.42 -5.41
N THR A 51 14.89 5.94 -5.04
CA THR A 51 13.75 6.81 -4.72
C THR A 51 14.00 7.62 -3.44
N LEU A 52 14.52 7.01 -2.37
CA LEU A 52 14.91 7.74 -1.15
C LEU A 52 15.97 8.81 -1.45
N LYS A 53 16.98 8.48 -2.27
CA LYS A 53 17.98 9.45 -2.71
C LYS A 53 17.38 10.62 -3.49
N LYS A 54 16.39 10.38 -4.36
CA LYS A 54 15.65 11.46 -5.06
C LYS A 54 14.94 12.39 -4.08
N LEU A 55 14.52 11.87 -2.93
CA LEU A 55 13.88 12.64 -1.85
C LEU A 55 14.90 13.30 -0.89
N GLY A 56 16.20 13.15 -1.12
CA GLY A 56 17.24 13.64 -0.22
C GLY A 56 17.36 12.85 1.08
N LEU A 57 16.93 11.58 1.08
CA LEU A 57 16.86 10.71 2.26
C LEU A 57 17.84 9.54 2.16
N ASN A 58 18.19 8.99 3.33
CA ASN A 58 18.87 7.70 3.46
C ASN A 58 17.91 6.58 3.93
N GLU A 59 18.41 5.34 4.02
CA GLU A 59 17.60 4.19 4.44
C GLU A 59 17.11 4.27 5.89
N ASP A 60 17.89 4.88 6.78
CA ASP A 60 17.54 5.02 8.20
C ASP A 60 16.38 6.01 8.42
N GLN A 61 16.12 6.87 7.43
CA GLN A 61 15.01 7.82 7.43
C GLN A 61 13.72 7.26 6.80
N ALA A 62 13.68 5.96 6.46
CA ALA A 62 12.48 5.31 5.94
C ALA A 62 11.37 5.26 7.03
N LEU A 63 10.14 5.58 6.64
CA LEU A 63 8.97 5.51 7.52
C LEU A 63 8.45 4.07 7.67
N THR A 64 8.79 3.22 6.72
CA THR A 64 8.26 1.87 6.58
C THR A 64 9.35 0.83 6.76
N LYS A 65 8.99 -0.32 7.35
CA LYS A 65 9.89 -1.45 7.55
C LYS A 65 9.35 -2.67 6.81
N ARG A 66 10.22 -3.38 6.09
CA ARG A 66 9.84 -4.64 5.44
C ARG A 66 9.36 -5.66 6.48
N GLY A 67 8.30 -6.39 6.14
CA GLY A 67 7.82 -7.46 7.00
C GLY A 67 6.95 -6.98 8.15
N SER A 68 6.41 -5.76 8.07
CA SER A 68 5.48 -5.25 9.04
C SER A 68 4.24 -4.63 8.40
N ILE A 69 3.15 -4.62 9.15
CA ILE A 69 2.00 -3.76 8.91
C ILE A 69 2.31 -2.43 9.60
N VAL A 70 2.46 -1.37 8.82
CA VAL A 70 3.01 -0.08 9.30
C VAL A 70 1.95 0.97 9.57
N GLY A 71 0.75 0.79 9.03
CA GLY A 71 -0.31 1.78 9.04
C GLY A 71 -1.30 1.49 7.93
N GLY A 72 -2.02 2.51 7.48
CA GLY A 72 -3.04 2.34 6.47
C GLY A 72 -3.58 3.66 5.94
N PHE A 73 -4.72 3.56 5.25
CA PHE A 73 -5.47 4.70 4.71
C PHE A 73 -6.93 4.30 4.48
N GLU A 74 -7.78 5.30 4.24
CA GLU A 74 -9.15 5.15 3.77
C GLU A 74 -9.21 5.23 2.25
N VAL A 75 -10.04 4.41 1.62
CA VAL A 75 -10.30 4.43 0.18
C VAL A 75 -11.32 5.52 -0.11
N GLY A 76 -10.95 6.51 -0.92
CA GLY A 76 -11.91 7.50 -1.42
C GLY A 76 -12.53 7.08 -2.75
N ASP A 77 -12.76 8.06 -3.62
CA ASP A 77 -13.41 7.89 -4.92
C ASP A 77 -12.78 6.74 -5.74
N VAL A 78 -13.63 5.84 -6.24
CA VAL A 78 -13.20 4.70 -7.08
C VAL A 78 -13.64 4.91 -8.52
N ILE A 79 -12.67 4.95 -9.44
CA ILE A 79 -12.90 5.17 -10.87
C ILE A 79 -12.50 3.92 -11.65
N LYS A 80 -13.37 3.48 -12.56
CA LYS A 80 -13.06 2.50 -13.59
C LYS A 80 -12.81 3.22 -14.91
N ALA A 81 -11.68 2.96 -15.55
CA ALA A 81 -11.34 3.59 -16.82
C ALA A 81 -10.42 2.70 -17.67
N ASP A 82 -10.31 3.04 -18.95
CA ASP A 82 -9.33 2.44 -19.86
C ASP A 82 -7.89 2.86 -19.50
N PHE A 83 -6.91 2.24 -20.16
CA PHE A 83 -5.50 2.50 -19.93
C PHE A 83 -5.08 3.98 -20.10
N GLU A 84 -5.44 4.63 -21.21
CA GLU A 84 -4.99 6.01 -21.48
C GLU A 84 -5.62 6.98 -20.48
N THR A 85 -6.92 6.83 -20.22
CA THR A 85 -7.62 7.62 -19.22
C THR A 85 -7.03 7.43 -17.82
N LEU A 86 -6.74 6.19 -17.41
CA LEU A 86 -6.11 5.92 -16.11
C LEU A 86 -4.70 6.51 -16.01
N TRP A 87 -3.92 6.43 -17.09
CA TRP A 87 -2.60 7.04 -17.11
C TRP A 87 -2.69 8.55 -16.92
N GLU A 88 -3.50 9.24 -17.71
CA GLU A 88 -3.63 10.70 -17.61
C GLU A 88 -4.14 11.16 -16.25
N LEU A 89 -5.06 10.42 -15.63
CA LEU A 89 -5.58 10.74 -14.30
C LEU A 89 -4.54 10.51 -13.18
N THR A 90 -3.63 9.54 -13.34
CA THR A 90 -2.82 9.03 -12.22
C THR A 90 -1.31 9.12 -12.41
N LYS A 91 -0.81 9.60 -13.55
CA LYS A 91 0.64 9.66 -13.84
C LYS A 91 1.43 10.40 -12.75
N ASP A 92 0.89 11.51 -12.25
CA ASP A 92 1.54 12.37 -11.26
C ASP A 92 1.29 11.94 -9.80
N SER A 93 0.31 11.08 -9.57
CA SER A 93 -0.22 10.77 -8.24
C SER A 93 -0.16 9.29 -7.86
N SER A 94 0.12 8.41 -8.81
CA SER A 94 0.30 6.96 -8.58
C SER A 94 1.69 6.60 -8.05
N GLY A 95 2.65 7.52 -8.15
CA GLY A 95 4.07 7.30 -7.88
C GLY A 95 4.82 6.57 -9.00
N LEU A 96 4.15 6.13 -10.08
CA LEU A 96 4.81 5.38 -11.16
C LEU A 96 5.83 6.24 -11.91
N ALA A 97 5.44 7.44 -12.36
CA ALA A 97 6.34 8.35 -13.05
C ALA A 97 7.51 8.79 -12.14
N PHE A 98 7.24 9.03 -10.85
CA PHE A 98 8.27 9.40 -9.88
C PHE A 98 9.34 8.30 -9.70
N VAL A 99 8.90 7.04 -9.58
CA VAL A 99 9.78 5.90 -9.29
C VAL A 99 10.54 5.44 -10.53
N HIS A 100 9.86 5.34 -11.67
CA HIS A 100 10.38 4.69 -12.88
C HIS A 100 10.75 5.67 -14.00
N GLY A 101 10.19 6.87 -14.01
CA GLY A 101 10.16 7.73 -15.19
C GLY A 101 8.80 7.62 -15.90
N GLU A 102 8.48 8.60 -16.75
CA GLU A 102 7.18 8.68 -17.41
C GLU A 102 6.96 7.49 -18.37
N GLU A 103 7.90 7.23 -19.27
CA GLU A 103 7.79 6.17 -20.28
C GLU A 103 7.71 4.77 -19.64
N GLU A 104 8.64 4.44 -18.74
CA GLU A 104 8.67 3.17 -18.03
C GLU A 104 7.47 3.00 -17.09
N GLY A 105 7.03 4.08 -16.44
CA GLY A 105 5.84 4.09 -15.60
C GLY A 105 4.57 3.80 -16.41
N LYS A 106 4.42 4.44 -17.57
CA LYS A 106 3.31 4.22 -18.50
C LYS A 106 3.31 2.80 -19.03
N LYS A 107 4.48 2.28 -19.43
CA LYS A 107 4.64 0.89 -19.88
C LYS A 107 4.27 -0.11 -18.79
N TRP A 108 4.77 0.09 -17.57
CA TRP A 108 4.43 -0.76 -16.42
C TRP A 108 2.92 -0.79 -16.18
N LEU A 109 2.27 0.38 -16.24
CA LEU A 109 0.83 0.47 -16.07
C LEU A 109 0.09 -0.33 -17.15
N LYS A 110 0.48 -0.21 -18.42
CA LYS A 110 -0.11 -0.95 -19.53
C LYS A 110 -0.01 -2.47 -19.35
N ASP A 111 1.16 -2.96 -18.92
CA ASP A 111 1.38 -4.38 -18.64
C ASP A 111 0.56 -4.85 -17.42
N TYR A 112 0.30 -3.94 -16.49
CA TYR A 112 -0.51 -4.19 -15.30
C TYR A 112 -2.01 -4.23 -15.62
N ILE A 113 -2.59 -3.12 -16.12
CA ILE A 113 -4.00 -2.99 -16.50
C ILE A 113 -4.14 -3.19 -18.01
N LYS A 114 -4.46 -4.41 -18.43
CA LYS A 114 -4.48 -4.78 -19.85
C LYS A 114 -5.36 -3.84 -20.71
N GLU A 115 -6.67 -3.82 -20.45
CA GLU A 115 -7.64 -3.01 -21.21
C GLU A 115 -8.28 -1.93 -20.35
N TYR A 116 -8.70 -2.31 -19.14
CA TYR A 116 -9.26 -1.41 -18.14
C TYR A 116 -8.68 -1.73 -16.77
N GLY A 117 -8.75 -0.74 -15.88
CA GLY A 117 -8.36 -0.86 -14.49
C GLY A 117 -9.28 -0.07 -13.59
N TYR A 118 -8.91 -0.05 -12.31
CA TYR A 118 -9.57 0.70 -11.27
C TYR A 118 -8.52 1.55 -10.58
N ALA A 119 -8.77 2.84 -10.44
CA ALA A 119 -7.99 3.71 -9.57
C ALA A 119 -8.87 4.16 -8.42
N PHE A 120 -8.27 4.35 -7.26
CA PHE A 120 -8.94 5.00 -6.14
C PHE A 120 -8.01 5.97 -5.42
N THR A 121 -8.60 6.99 -4.80
CA THR A 121 -7.86 7.95 -3.99
C THR A 121 -7.48 7.35 -2.64
N VAL A 122 -6.29 7.71 -2.18
CA VAL A 122 -5.75 7.38 -0.86
C VAL A 122 -6.07 8.54 0.07
N GLU A 123 -6.97 8.31 1.00
CA GLU A 123 -7.44 9.33 1.95
C GLU A 123 -6.96 9.03 3.36
N LYS A 124 -6.73 10.11 4.13
CA LYS A 124 -6.34 10.05 5.56
C LYS A 124 -5.25 9.01 5.85
N PRO A 125 -4.09 9.05 5.17
CA PRO A 125 -3.01 8.11 5.44
C PRO A 125 -2.55 8.25 6.90
N PHE A 126 -2.28 7.12 7.55
CA PHE A 126 -1.84 7.07 8.94
C PHE A 126 -0.77 6.00 9.13
N LEU A 127 0.16 6.24 10.06
CA LEU A 127 1.08 5.23 10.56
C LEU A 127 0.66 4.78 11.95
N PHE A 128 0.94 3.53 12.28
CA PHE A 128 0.94 3.10 13.67
C PHE A 128 2.16 3.68 14.37
N GLN A 129 1.99 4.10 15.63
CA GLN A 129 3.13 4.44 16.48
C GLN A 129 4.09 3.26 16.59
N GLU A 130 3.54 2.05 16.69
CA GLU A 130 4.31 0.81 16.67
C GLU A 130 3.83 -0.14 15.56
N PRO A 131 4.65 -0.36 14.51
CA PRO A 131 4.33 -1.32 13.46
C PRO A 131 4.19 -2.76 13.97
N LEU A 132 3.24 -3.51 13.40
CA LEU A 132 3.08 -4.93 13.70
C LEU A 132 4.00 -5.77 12.80
N THR A 133 5.05 -6.36 13.37
CA THR A 133 6.02 -7.17 12.62
C THR A 133 5.58 -8.63 12.47
N ARG A 134 6.23 -9.38 11.57
CA ARG A 134 6.02 -10.83 11.42
C ARG A 134 6.28 -11.60 12.71
N GLU A 135 7.30 -11.21 13.45
CA GLU A 135 7.69 -11.85 14.70
C GLU A 135 6.57 -11.68 15.73
N LYS A 136 6.06 -10.45 15.87
CA LYS A 136 4.89 -10.18 16.73
C LYS A 136 3.63 -10.89 16.26
N MET A 137 3.38 -10.99 14.95
CA MET A 137 2.24 -11.77 14.44
C MET A 137 2.35 -13.25 14.81
N LYS A 138 3.56 -13.82 14.78
CA LYS A 138 3.79 -15.20 15.24
C LYS A 138 3.53 -15.34 16.74
N GLU A 139 4.00 -14.39 17.54
CA GLU A 139 3.81 -14.41 19.00
C GLU A 139 2.34 -14.26 19.41
N LEU A 140 1.61 -13.33 18.78
CA LEU A 140 0.23 -13.00 19.16
C LEU A 140 -0.80 -13.97 18.60
N TYR A 141 -0.56 -14.49 17.39
CA TYR A 141 -1.56 -15.27 16.66
C TYR A 141 -1.16 -16.73 16.42
N ASP A 142 0.06 -17.13 16.82
CA ASP A 142 0.65 -18.44 16.53
C ASP A 142 0.66 -18.77 15.03
N VAL A 143 0.87 -17.74 14.19
CA VAL A 143 0.93 -17.88 12.73
C VAL A 143 2.27 -17.44 12.17
N HIS A 144 2.90 -18.31 11.39
CA HIS A 144 4.06 -17.93 10.59
C HIS A 144 3.63 -17.23 9.28
N VAL A 145 3.77 -15.91 9.24
CA VAL A 145 3.43 -15.11 8.06
C VAL A 145 4.65 -14.96 7.14
N GLU A 146 4.74 -15.80 6.11
CA GLU A 146 5.78 -15.67 5.07
C GLU A 146 5.58 -14.44 4.18
N GLY A 147 4.35 -13.96 4.08
CA GLY A 147 3.92 -12.77 3.35
C GLY A 147 2.41 -12.65 3.35
N ILE A 148 1.90 -11.44 3.11
CA ILE A 148 0.46 -11.19 2.94
C ILE A 148 0.25 -10.70 1.52
N ILE A 149 -0.62 -11.35 0.75
CA ILE A 149 -1.05 -10.83 -0.55
C ILE A 149 -2.27 -9.93 -0.34
N HIS A 150 -3.31 -10.49 0.27
CA HIS A 150 -4.55 -9.80 0.62
C HIS A 150 -5.29 -10.54 1.73
N LEU A 151 -5.70 -9.83 2.77
CA LEU A 151 -6.65 -10.29 3.80
C LEU A 151 -7.83 -9.33 3.86
N SER A 152 -8.96 -9.82 4.37
CA SER A 152 -10.15 -9.00 4.61
C SER A 152 -10.92 -9.51 5.81
N THR A 153 -11.72 -8.66 6.43
CA THR A 153 -12.58 -9.05 7.57
C THR A 153 -13.63 -10.11 7.23
N LYS A 154 -13.86 -10.40 5.94
CA LYS A 154 -14.68 -11.55 5.48
C LYS A 154 -14.00 -12.90 5.66
N SER A 155 -12.71 -12.95 5.99
CA SER A 155 -12.01 -14.22 6.22
C SER A 155 -12.68 -15.03 7.33
N ARG A 156 -12.77 -16.35 7.12
CA ARG A 156 -13.25 -17.28 8.15
C ARG A 156 -12.16 -17.68 9.15
N GLN A 157 -10.91 -17.36 8.87
CA GLN A 157 -9.78 -17.73 9.72
C GLN A 157 -9.78 -16.88 10.99
N ALA A 158 -9.77 -17.51 12.16
CA ALA A 158 -9.89 -16.84 13.46
C ALA A 158 -8.75 -15.84 13.70
N TRP A 159 -7.51 -16.20 13.36
CA TRP A 159 -6.35 -15.31 13.51
C TRP A 159 -6.46 -14.03 12.67
N VAL A 160 -7.14 -14.08 11.51
CA VAL A 160 -7.35 -12.88 10.67
C VAL A 160 -8.32 -11.92 11.35
N LYS A 161 -9.35 -12.44 12.05
CA LYS A 161 -10.28 -11.59 12.81
C LYS A 161 -9.56 -10.92 13.99
N ALA A 162 -8.81 -11.71 14.76
CA ALA A 162 -8.00 -11.21 15.87
C ALA A 162 -6.98 -10.15 15.39
N LEU A 163 -6.37 -10.36 14.22
CA LEU A 163 -5.50 -9.38 13.58
C LEU A 163 -6.23 -8.05 13.33
N PHE A 164 -7.43 -8.07 12.74
CA PHE A 164 -8.17 -6.83 12.48
C PHE A 164 -8.61 -6.13 13.77
N GLU A 165 -9.02 -6.87 14.80
CA GLU A 165 -9.34 -6.31 16.12
C GLU A 165 -8.13 -5.58 16.73
N ASP A 166 -6.93 -6.19 16.67
CA ASP A 166 -5.67 -5.53 17.07
C ASP A 166 -5.39 -4.28 16.23
N LEU A 167 -5.40 -4.39 14.89
CA LEU A 167 -5.09 -3.27 14.00
C LEU A 167 -6.01 -2.05 14.20
N MET A 168 -7.29 -2.27 14.53
CA MET A 168 -8.26 -1.21 14.78
C MET A 168 -8.10 -0.51 16.14
N THR A 169 -7.38 -1.12 17.08
CA THR A 169 -7.18 -0.57 18.44
C THR A 169 -5.79 0.05 18.63
N ARG A 170 -4.89 -0.10 17.65
CA ARG A 170 -3.54 0.46 17.69
C ARG A 170 -3.55 1.99 17.65
N GLU A 171 -2.62 2.59 18.39
CA GLU A 171 -2.40 4.03 18.34
C GLU A 171 -1.88 4.48 16.96
N ILE A 172 -2.61 5.43 16.36
CA ILE A 172 -2.30 5.98 15.05
C ILE A 172 -1.70 7.38 15.16
N ARG A 173 -0.87 7.72 14.17
CA ARG A 173 -0.38 9.06 13.90
C ARG A 173 -0.73 9.42 12.47
N PHE A 174 -1.52 10.49 12.31
CA PHE A 174 -1.78 11.10 11.00
C PHE A 174 -0.53 11.82 10.50
N ILE A 175 -0.35 11.80 9.18
CA ILE A 175 0.79 12.41 8.48
C ILE A 175 0.33 13.53 7.57
#